data_AF-A0A7J7HLN9-F1
#
_entry.id   AF-A0A7J7HLN9-F1
#
_cell.length_a   1.000
_cell.length_b   1.000
_cell.length_c   1.000
_cell.angle_alpha   90.00
_cell.angle_beta   90.00
_cell.angle_gamma   90.00
#
_symmetry.space_group_name_H-M   'P 1'
#
loop_
_entity.id
_entity.type
_entity.pdbx_description
1 polymer ?
#
loop_
_entity_poly.entity_id
_entity_poly.type
_entity_poly.pdbx_seq_one_letter_code
_entity_poly.pdbx_strand_id
1 'polypeptide(L)'
;MKQVRWEEKSAAVRLANKMQKSKRNKQWRKRKRKSIAEMRAKEHERFDQADQAADEWRAREIAKDIAKRKVEKMKEIAKLKAKEEKKILESELELVLIVEKLQELRSLRIQKLKKQGHFLPEEDDKFLEKVRAAVEEEERQAIAAADTDAAKDAIATAEESRKHIQGHGPDSELVRSDKGGNEDSQDQATQIENKRSSGAVTDKESGKQGSEGPSHGGANDSVASLPIEFYHYYHGSNTDMGTLIEVRRTWDQYIRPGGSRIPGHWVQPPPPADEVWASYLVQPK
;
A
#
# COMPACT_ATOMS: atom_id res chain seq x y z
N MET A 1 -56.13 29.16 78.45
CA MET A 1 -55.18 28.12 77.98
C MET A 1 -55.68 27.23 76.83
N LYS A 2 -56.94 27.28 76.36
CA LYS A 2 -57.44 26.36 75.30
C LYS A 2 -57.18 26.81 73.84
N GLN A 3 -57.05 28.11 73.56
CA GLN A 3 -56.84 28.63 72.19
C GLN A 3 -55.43 28.36 71.63
N VAL A 4 -54.39 28.46 72.46
CA VAL A 4 -52.98 28.26 72.07
C VAL A 4 -52.74 26.87 71.46
N ARG A 5 -53.42 25.84 71.98
CA ARG A 5 -53.30 24.44 71.50
C ARG A 5 -53.86 24.21 70.09
N TRP A 6 -54.85 24.98 69.65
CA TRP A 6 -55.41 24.88 68.29
C TRP A 6 -54.47 25.54 67.29
N GLU A 7 -53.97 26.74 67.60
CA GLU A 7 -53.05 27.47 66.74
C GLU A 7 -51.75 26.69 66.49
N GLU A 8 -51.20 26.04 67.52
CA GLU A 8 -50.06 25.13 67.41
C GLU A 8 -50.33 23.95 66.48
N LYS A 9 -51.48 23.29 66.62
CA LYS A 9 -51.89 22.19 65.72
C LYS A 9 -52.05 22.68 64.27
N SER A 10 -52.63 23.86 64.08
CA SER A 10 -52.76 24.49 62.76
C SER A 10 -51.40 24.82 62.12
N ALA A 11 -50.46 25.31 62.93
CA ALA A 11 -49.11 25.63 62.53
C ALA A 11 -48.34 24.36 62.14
N ALA A 12 -48.47 23.28 62.91
CA ALA A 12 -47.89 21.98 62.61
C ALA A 12 -48.40 21.42 61.27
N VAL A 13 -49.70 21.51 60.99
CA VAL A 13 -50.28 21.07 59.70
C VAL A 13 -49.75 21.91 58.54
N ARG A 14 -49.66 23.24 58.69
CA ARG A 14 -49.07 24.12 57.65
C ARG A 14 -47.60 23.80 57.40
N LEU A 15 -46.83 23.51 58.44
CA LEU A 15 -45.42 23.11 58.32
C LEU A 15 -45.30 21.77 57.58
N ALA A 16 -46.08 20.76 57.95
CA ALA A 16 -46.10 19.46 57.28
C ALA A 16 -46.44 19.59 55.78
N ASN A 17 -47.45 20.41 55.45
CA ASN A 17 -47.82 20.71 54.06
C ASN A 17 -46.69 21.41 53.28
N LYS A 18 -46.00 22.37 53.90
CA LYS A 18 -44.81 23.02 53.29
C LYS A 18 -43.69 22.00 53.04
N MET A 19 -43.42 21.11 53.99
CA MET A 19 -42.43 20.04 53.83
C MET A 19 -42.80 19.07 52.71
N GLN A 20 -44.06 18.63 52.63
CA GLN A 20 -44.53 17.75 51.55
C GLN A 20 -44.48 18.43 50.18
N LYS A 21 -44.83 19.72 50.10
CA LYS A 21 -44.69 20.52 48.86
C LYS A 21 -43.22 20.62 48.43
N SER A 22 -42.31 20.87 49.36
CA SER A 22 -40.86 20.91 49.08
C SER A 22 -40.34 19.57 48.56
N LYS A 23 -40.72 18.44 49.21
CA LYS A 23 -40.37 17.09 48.76
C LYS A 23 -40.86 16.80 47.33
N ARG A 24 -42.14 17.10 47.04
CA ARG A 24 -42.72 16.93 45.68
C ARG A 24 -42.02 17.79 44.64
N ASN A 25 -41.75 19.06 44.95
CA ASN A 25 -41.03 19.97 44.05
C ASN A 25 -39.60 19.48 43.78
N LYS A 26 -38.89 18.98 44.80
CA LYS A 26 -37.55 18.38 44.63
C LYS A 26 -37.58 17.18 43.70
N GLN A 27 -38.54 16.27 43.88
CA GLN A 27 -38.72 15.11 43.00
C GLN A 27 -39.07 15.53 41.56
N TRP A 28 -39.97 16.50 41.40
CA TRP A 28 -40.35 17.04 40.10
C TRP A 28 -39.16 17.66 39.36
N ARG A 29 -38.36 18.51 40.04
CA ARG A 29 -37.13 19.09 39.46
C ARG A 29 -36.11 18.02 39.07
N LYS A 30 -35.97 16.95 39.87
CA LYS A 30 -35.09 15.81 39.55
C LYS A 30 -35.58 15.10 38.28
N ARG A 31 -36.88 14.79 38.20
CA ARG A 31 -37.48 14.15 37.01
C ARG A 31 -37.36 15.03 35.76
N LYS A 32 -37.61 16.34 35.89
CA LYS A 32 -37.49 17.29 34.77
C LYS A 32 -36.05 17.37 34.26
N ARG A 33 -35.04 17.46 35.14
CA ARG A 33 -33.62 17.43 34.75
C ARG A 33 -33.24 16.12 34.07
N LYS A 34 -33.69 14.98 34.60
CA LYS A 34 -33.45 13.67 33.99
C LYS A 34 -34.02 13.59 32.57
N SER A 35 -35.28 14.00 32.40
CA SER A 35 -35.94 14.04 31.09
C SER A 35 -35.25 14.97 30.10
N ILE A 36 -34.75 16.14 30.54
CA ILE A 36 -33.97 17.04 29.68
C ILE A 36 -32.62 16.41 29.30
N ALA A 37 -31.93 15.78 30.24
CA ALA A 37 -30.66 15.10 29.97
C ALA A 37 -30.84 13.93 28.99
N GLU A 38 -31.90 13.14 29.16
CA GLU A 38 -32.27 12.05 28.22
C GLU A 38 -32.57 12.59 26.82
N MET A 39 -33.28 13.72 26.71
CA MET A 39 -33.54 14.35 25.40
C MET A 39 -32.24 14.82 24.73
N ARG A 40 -31.32 15.43 25.49
CA ARG A 40 -30.00 15.85 24.97
C ARG A 40 -29.12 14.67 24.60
N ALA A 41 -29.12 13.60 25.39
CA ALA A 41 -28.37 12.39 25.07
C ALA A 41 -28.84 11.79 23.73
N LYS A 42 -30.16 11.68 23.52
CA LYS A 42 -30.73 11.24 22.25
C LYS A 42 -30.39 12.15 21.08
N GLU A 43 -30.22 13.44 21.32
CA GLU A 43 -29.82 14.41 20.30
C GLU A 43 -28.35 14.22 19.92
N HIS A 44 -27.46 14.06 20.91
CA HIS A 44 -26.05 13.70 20.67
C HIS A 44 -25.91 12.37 19.93
N GLU A 45 -26.63 11.32 20.37
CA GLU A 45 -26.62 10.02 19.69
C GLU A 45 -27.02 10.12 18.21
N ARG A 46 -27.94 11.03 17.86
CA ARG A 46 -28.32 11.26 16.45
C ARG A 46 -27.22 11.95 15.66
N PHE A 47 -26.49 12.88 16.26
CA PHE A 47 -25.34 13.50 15.63
C PHE A 47 -24.22 12.49 15.43
N ASP A 48 -23.91 11.69 16.46
CA ASP A 48 -22.89 10.65 16.38
C ASP A 48 -23.24 9.61 15.29
N GLN A 49 -24.52 9.24 15.16
CA GLN A 49 -24.98 8.35 14.07
C GLN A 49 -24.80 8.98 12.69
N ALA A 50 -25.07 10.28 12.55
CA ALA A 50 -24.88 10.99 11.27
C ALA A 50 -23.40 11.08 10.90
N ASP A 51 -22.53 11.35 11.87
CA ASP A 51 -21.08 11.41 11.68
C ASP A 51 -20.53 10.04 11.31
N GLN A 52 -20.92 8.98 12.02
CA GLN A 52 -20.57 7.60 11.67
C GLN A 52 -21.01 7.23 10.25
N ALA A 53 -22.24 7.57 9.87
CA ALA A 53 -22.73 7.30 8.52
C ALA A 53 -21.93 8.06 7.44
N ALA A 54 -21.48 9.28 7.73
CA ALA A 54 -20.64 10.06 6.83
C ALA A 54 -19.24 9.44 6.70
N ASP A 55 -18.65 9.01 7.80
CA ASP A 55 -17.34 8.35 7.81
C ASP A 55 -17.38 7.00 7.10
N GLU A 56 -18.41 6.19 7.33
CA GLU A 56 -18.64 4.94 6.60
C GLU A 56 -18.77 5.18 5.10
N TRP A 57 -19.52 6.22 4.70
CA TRP A 57 -19.67 6.56 3.30
C TRP A 57 -18.33 6.97 2.66
N ARG A 58 -17.53 7.78 3.36
CA ARG A 58 -16.17 8.16 2.91
C ARG A 58 -15.27 6.94 2.80
N ALA A 59 -15.27 6.07 3.80
CA ALA A 59 -14.48 4.85 3.81
C ALA A 59 -14.83 3.95 2.62
N ARG A 60 -16.13 3.79 2.32
CA ARG A 60 -16.61 3.05 1.16
C ARG A 60 -16.10 3.66 -0.15
N GLU A 61 -16.14 4.98 -0.29
CA GLU A 61 -15.70 5.63 -1.52
C GLU A 61 -14.18 5.55 -1.71
N ILE A 62 -13.40 5.75 -0.63
CA ILE A 62 -11.95 5.53 -0.64
C ILE A 62 -11.63 4.09 -1.02
N ALA A 63 -12.34 3.10 -0.45
CA ALA A 63 -12.15 1.69 -0.78
C ALA A 63 -12.45 1.39 -2.25
N LYS A 64 -13.52 1.96 -2.82
CA LYS A 64 -13.83 1.84 -4.25
C LYS A 64 -12.71 2.42 -5.12
N ASP A 65 -12.20 3.59 -4.78
CA ASP A 65 -11.13 4.23 -5.55
C ASP A 65 -9.81 3.47 -5.45
N ILE A 66 -9.48 2.93 -4.27
CA ILE A 66 -8.34 2.02 -4.11
C ILE A 66 -8.51 0.77 -4.98
N ALA A 67 -9.71 0.18 -5.00
CA ALA A 67 -10.00 -0.99 -5.83
C ALA A 67 -9.87 -0.67 -7.34
N LYS A 68 -10.41 0.46 -7.80
CA LYS A 68 -10.25 0.92 -9.20
C LYS A 68 -8.77 1.08 -9.57
N ARG A 69 -7.98 1.76 -8.74
CA ARG A 69 -6.54 1.94 -8.97
C ARG A 69 -5.79 0.61 -9.00
N LYS A 70 -6.15 -0.36 -8.15
CA LYS A 70 -5.57 -1.71 -8.19
C LYS A 70 -5.86 -2.41 -9.51
N VAL A 71 -7.11 -2.35 -9.99
CA VAL A 71 -7.51 -2.93 -11.29
C VAL A 71 -6.78 -2.25 -12.45
N GLU A 72 -6.64 -0.93 -12.43
CA GLU A 72 -5.88 -0.19 -13.44
C GLU A 72 -4.41 -0.58 -13.46
N LYS A 73 -3.75 -0.66 -12.31
CA LYS A 73 -2.37 -1.15 -12.19
C LYS A 73 -2.23 -2.59 -12.71
N MET A 74 -3.16 -3.48 -12.39
CA MET A 74 -3.15 -4.85 -12.93
C MET A 74 -3.28 -4.86 -14.47
N LYS A 75 -4.13 -4.00 -15.03
CA LYS A 75 -4.27 -3.85 -16.48
C LYS A 75 -2.98 -3.33 -17.13
N GLU A 76 -2.28 -2.40 -16.49
CA GLU A 76 -0.99 -1.90 -16.97
C GLU A 76 0.07 -3.00 -16.97
N ILE A 77 0.17 -3.77 -15.89
CA ILE A 77 1.08 -4.92 -15.81
C ILE A 77 0.77 -5.95 -16.91
N ALA A 78 -0.51 -6.28 -17.11
CA ALA A 78 -0.93 -7.21 -18.16
C ALA A 78 -0.55 -6.69 -19.57
N LYS A 79 -0.72 -5.39 -19.83
CA LYS A 79 -0.29 -4.76 -21.10
C LYS A 79 1.22 -4.81 -21.30
N LEU A 80 2.02 -4.63 -20.23
CA LEU A 80 3.47 -4.72 -20.30
C LEU A 80 3.92 -6.14 -20.62
N LYS A 81 3.39 -7.15 -19.90
CA LYS A 81 3.68 -8.56 -20.17
C LYS A 81 3.32 -8.96 -21.60
N ALA A 82 2.14 -8.59 -22.08
CA ALA A 82 1.73 -8.86 -23.45
C ALA A 82 2.66 -8.22 -24.51
N LYS A 83 3.21 -7.02 -24.21
CA LYS A 83 4.19 -6.37 -25.10
C LYS A 83 5.54 -7.07 -25.06
N GLU A 84 5.97 -7.57 -23.92
CA GLU A 84 7.21 -8.33 -23.77
C GLU A 84 7.11 -9.68 -24.50
N GLU A 85 6.03 -10.43 -24.28
CA GLU A 85 5.75 -11.67 -25.00
C GLU A 85 5.71 -11.46 -26.52
N LYS A 86 5.07 -10.37 -26.98
CA LYS A 86 5.06 -10.01 -28.40
C LYS A 86 6.46 -9.79 -28.97
N LYS A 87 7.35 -9.12 -28.23
CA LYS A 87 8.75 -8.91 -28.67
C LYS A 87 9.53 -10.21 -28.72
N ILE A 88 9.31 -11.11 -27.76
CA ILE A 88 9.94 -12.43 -27.73
C ILE A 88 9.51 -13.22 -28.97
N LEU A 89 8.20 -13.31 -29.21
CA LEU A 89 7.64 -13.98 -30.40
C LEU A 89 8.14 -13.37 -31.71
N GLU A 90 8.27 -12.04 -31.79
CA GLU A 90 8.84 -11.37 -32.97
C GLU A 90 10.29 -11.81 -33.23
N SER A 91 11.13 -11.89 -32.18
CA SER A 91 12.52 -12.33 -32.31
C SER A 91 12.66 -13.81 -32.64
N GLU A 92 11.79 -14.67 -32.08
CA GLU A 92 11.72 -16.09 -32.41
C GLU A 92 11.33 -16.30 -33.88
N LEU A 93 10.35 -15.54 -34.36
CA LEU A 93 9.92 -15.58 -35.76
C LEU A 93 11.04 -15.11 -36.72
N GLU A 94 11.80 -14.09 -36.35
CA GLU A 94 12.97 -13.65 -37.12
C GLU A 94 14.03 -14.76 -37.21
N LEU A 95 14.31 -15.44 -36.10
CA LEU A 95 15.25 -16.57 -36.07
C LEU A 95 14.79 -17.71 -36.99
N VAL A 96 13.50 -18.09 -36.92
CA VAL A 96 12.91 -19.12 -37.79
C VAL A 96 13.08 -18.74 -39.26
N LEU A 97 12.82 -17.48 -39.61
CA LEU A 97 12.99 -16.99 -40.98
C LEU A 97 14.46 -17.08 -41.45
N ILE A 98 15.43 -16.73 -40.60
CA ILE A 98 16.86 -16.85 -40.92
C ILE A 98 17.23 -18.33 -41.16
N VAL A 99 16.76 -19.23 -40.30
CA VAL A 99 17.03 -20.67 -40.44
C VAL A 99 16.45 -21.22 -41.74
N GLU A 100 15.22 -20.84 -42.11
CA GLU A 100 14.61 -21.22 -43.38
C GLU A 100 15.47 -20.75 -44.58
N LYS A 101 15.93 -19.49 -44.57
CA LYS A 101 16.82 -18.97 -45.62
C LYS A 101 18.17 -19.66 -45.67
N LEU A 102 18.75 -20.02 -44.53
CA LEU A 102 19.98 -20.82 -44.48
C LEU A 102 19.78 -22.24 -45.02
N GLN A 103 18.63 -22.86 -44.74
CA GLN A 103 18.27 -24.17 -45.30
C GLN A 103 18.08 -24.10 -46.82
N GLU A 104 17.39 -23.08 -47.34
CA GLU A 104 17.28 -22.81 -48.78
C GLU A 104 18.68 -22.67 -49.43
N LEU A 105 19.56 -21.85 -48.86
CA LEU A 105 20.93 -21.67 -49.35
C LEU A 105 21.75 -22.96 -49.32
N ARG A 106 21.62 -23.75 -48.25
CA ARG A 106 22.25 -25.09 -48.15
C ARG A 106 21.76 -25.99 -49.28
N SER A 107 20.44 -26.03 -49.52
CA SER A 107 19.86 -26.85 -50.60
C SER A 107 20.41 -26.47 -51.99
N LEU A 108 20.51 -25.16 -52.28
CA LEU A 108 21.08 -24.66 -53.53
C LEU A 108 22.56 -25.01 -53.68
N ARG A 109 23.34 -24.91 -52.60
CA ARG A 109 24.76 -25.27 -52.59
C ARG A 109 24.96 -26.77 -52.81
N ILE A 110 24.15 -27.60 -52.16
CA ILE A 110 24.12 -29.05 -52.34
C ILE A 110 23.81 -29.40 -53.80
N GLN A 111 22.77 -28.80 -54.38
CA GLN A 111 22.41 -29.02 -55.79
C GLN A 111 23.54 -28.58 -56.74
N LYS A 112 24.20 -27.46 -56.44
CA LYS A 112 25.36 -26.99 -57.23
C LYS A 112 26.52 -27.98 -57.16
N LEU A 113 26.87 -28.46 -55.97
CA LEU A 113 27.93 -29.45 -55.77
C LEU A 113 27.61 -30.78 -56.47
N LYS A 114 26.35 -31.23 -56.39
CA LYS A 114 25.87 -32.43 -57.08
C LYS A 114 26.00 -32.31 -58.61
N LYS A 115 25.67 -31.14 -59.17
CA LYS A 115 25.89 -30.83 -60.60
C LYS A 115 27.38 -30.80 -60.98
N GLN A 116 28.27 -30.45 -60.06
CA GLN A 116 29.72 -30.48 -60.24
C GLN A 116 30.34 -31.88 -60.07
N GLY A 117 29.52 -32.92 -59.82
CA GLY A 117 29.98 -34.29 -59.64
C GLY A 117 30.41 -34.63 -58.21
N HIS A 118 30.26 -33.70 -57.25
CA HIS A 118 30.47 -34.00 -55.85
C HIS A 118 29.24 -34.71 -55.26
N PHE A 119 29.41 -35.96 -54.86
CA PHE A 119 28.40 -36.73 -54.12
C PHE A 119 28.50 -36.40 -52.63
N LEU A 120 27.38 -36.01 -52.02
CA LEU A 120 27.30 -35.74 -50.60
C LEU A 120 26.96 -37.05 -49.85
N PRO A 121 27.56 -37.31 -48.68
CA PRO A 121 27.21 -38.49 -47.88
C PRO A 121 25.75 -38.43 -47.40
N GLU A 122 25.02 -39.55 -47.51
CA GLU A 122 23.67 -39.77 -46.92
C GLU A 122 23.65 -39.70 -45.37
N GLU A 123 24.81 -39.52 -44.75
CA GLU A 123 24.96 -39.37 -43.30
C GLU A 123 24.37 -38.06 -42.78
N ASP A 124 24.36 -37.00 -43.59
CA ASP A 124 23.74 -35.72 -43.24
C ASP A 124 22.22 -35.86 -43.06
N ASP A 125 21.56 -36.68 -43.88
CA ASP A 125 20.13 -36.93 -43.79
C ASP A 125 19.78 -37.76 -42.55
N LYS A 126 20.63 -38.75 -42.22
CA LYS A 126 20.51 -39.55 -40.98
C LYS A 126 20.71 -38.71 -39.73
N PHE A 127 21.60 -37.72 -39.77
CA PHE A 127 21.78 -36.78 -38.65
C PHE A 127 20.55 -35.91 -38.46
N LEU A 128 19.99 -35.33 -39.52
CA LEU A 128 18.77 -34.52 -39.44
C LEU A 128 17.56 -35.34 -38.96
N GLU A 129 17.48 -36.62 -39.35
CA GLU A 129 16.45 -37.54 -38.88
C GLU A 129 16.60 -37.87 -37.38
N LYS A 130 17.83 -38.08 -36.91
CA LYS A 130 18.12 -38.22 -35.46
C LYS A 130 17.80 -36.96 -34.67
N VAL A 131 18.14 -35.77 -35.21
CA VAL A 131 17.82 -34.49 -34.57
C VAL A 131 16.30 -34.30 -34.48
N ARG A 132 15.55 -34.58 -35.56
CA ARG A 132 14.08 -34.54 -35.52
C ARG A 132 13.51 -35.51 -34.48
N ALA A 133 13.99 -36.75 -34.45
CA ALA A 133 13.53 -37.74 -33.48
C ALA A 133 13.84 -37.33 -32.03
N ALA A 134 14.99 -36.70 -31.78
CA ALA A 134 15.34 -36.18 -30.46
C ALA A 134 14.45 -35.01 -30.03
N VAL A 135 14.14 -34.08 -30.96
CA VAL A 135 13.22 -32.95 -30.70
C VAL A 135 11.80 -33.44 -30.43
N GLU A 136 11.27 -34.38 -31.22
CA GLU A 136 9.94 -34.95 -30.98
C GLU A 136 9.84 -35.69 -29.63
N GLU A 137 10.91 -36.36 -29.22
CA GLU A 137 10.97 -37.04 -27.92
C GLU A 137 11.04 -36.04 -26.77
N GLU A 138 11.79 -34.95 -26.91
CA GLU A 138 11.82 -33.84 -25.94
C GLU A 138 10.45 -33.17 -25.81
N GLU A 139 9.75 -32.92 -26.92
CA GLU A 139 8.38 -32.38 -26.90
C GLU A 139 7.42 -33.31 -26.18
N ARG A 140 7.49 -34.63 -26.42
CA ARG A 140 6.68 -35.61 -25.68
C ARG A 140 6.97 -35.60 -24.19
N GLN A 141 8.25 -35.50 -23.81
CA GLN A 141 8.65 -35.41 -22.41
C GLN A 141 8.17 -34.11 -21.76
N ALA A 142 8.21 -32.99 -22.47
CA ALA A 142 7.70 -31.71 -22.00
C ALA A 142 6.19 -31.73 -21.78
N ILE A 143 5.42 -32.32 -22.72
CA ILE A 143 3.97 -32.50 -22.58
C ILE A 143 3.65 -33.39 -21.37
N ALA A 144 4.34 -34.53 -21.24
CA ALA A 144 4.15 -35.43 -20.11
C ALA A 144 4.50 -34.76 -18.77
N ALA A 145 5.57 -33.97 -18.71
CA ALA A 145 5.94 -33.20 -17.53
C ALA A 145 4.87 -32.16 -17.18
N ALA A 146 4.40 -31.40 -18.17
CA ALA A 146 3.33 -30.41 -17.99
C ALA A 146 2.02 -31.07 -17.49
N ASP A 147 1.65 -32.24 -18.03
CA ASP A 147 0.49 -33.00 -17.57
C ASP A 147 0.66 -33.47 -16.11
N THR A 148 1.86 -33.92 -15.73
CA THR A 148 2.14 -34.32 -14.34
C THR A 148 2.13 -33.12 -13.38
N ASP A 149 2.62 -31.97 -13.81
CA ASP A 149 2.63 -30.75 -12.99
C ASP A 149 1.22 -30.19 -12.84
N ALA A 150 0.42 -30.16 -13.91
CA ALA A 150 -1.00 -29.82 -13.84
C ALA A 150 -1.78 -30.76 -12.89
N ALA A 151 -1.48 -32.07 -12.91
CA ALA A 151 -2.08 -33.02 -11.99
C ALA A 151 -1.66 -32.75 -10.52
N LYS A 152 -0.39 -32.44 -10.26
CA LYS A 152 0.09 -32.07 -8.92
C LYS A 152 -0.58 -30.78 -8.42
N ASP A 153 -0.70 -29.77 -9.28
CA ASP A 153 -1.34 -28.50 -8.95
C ASP A 153 -2.83 -28.69 -8.64
N ALA A 154 -3.53 -29.54 -9.41
CA ALA A 154 -4.92 -29.89 -9.13
C ALA A 154 -5.08 -30.62 -7.78
N ILE A 155 -4.15 -31.52 -7.43
CA ILE A 155 -4.14 -32.19 -6.12
C ILE A 155 -3.86 -31.18 -5.01
N ALA A 156 -2.86 -30.32 -5.15
CA ALA A 156 -2.54 -29.28 -4.16
C ALA A 156 -3.75 -28.36 -3.91
N THR A 157 -4.41 -27.91 -4.99
CA THR A 157 -5.62 -27.09 -4.92
C THR A 157 -6.78 -27.83 -4.22
N ALA A 158 -6.93 -29.13 -4.48
CA ALA A 158 -7.93 -29.97 -3.80
C ALA A 158 -7.60 -30.21 -2.31
N GLU A 159 -6.32 -30.32 -1.94
CA GLU A 159 -5.91 -30.47 -0.55
C GLU A 159 -6.06 -29.16 0.24
N GLU A 160 -5.73 -28.01 -0.35
CA GLU A 160 -5.95 -26.70 0.27
C GLU A 160 -7.43 -26.43 0.53
N SER A 161 -8.30 -26.73 -0.44
CA SER A 161 -9.75 -26.63 -0.25
C SER A 161 -10.28 -27.61 0.81
N ARG A 162 -9.74 -28.83 0.90
CA ARG A 162 -10.09 -29.78 1.96
C ARG A 162 -9.66 -29.29 3.35
N LYS A 163 -8.46 -28.71 3.50
CA LYS A 163 -7.99 -28.12 4.76
C LYS A 163 -8.89 -26.96 5.21
N HIS A 164 -9.39 -26.15 4.27
CA HIS A 164 -10.34 -25.09 4.57
C HIS A 164 -11.69 -25.63 5.11
N ILE A 165 -12.18 -26.75 4.57
CA ILE A 165 -13.45 -27.36 4.99
C ILE A 165 -13.31 -28.14 6.32
N GLN A 166 -12.18 -28.81 6.54
CA GLN A 166 -11.96 -29.64 7.74
C GLN A 166 -11.67 -28.82 9.02
N GLY A 167 -11.36 -27.53 8.88
CA GLY A 167 -11.39 -26.56 9.99
C GLY A 167 -12.79 -26.28 10.55
N HIS A 168 -13.84 -26.84 9.92
CA HIS A 168 -15.24 -26.70 10.33
C HIS A 168 -15.89 -28.09 10.57
N GLY A 169 -15.30 -28.89 11.45
CA GLY A 169 -15.92 -30.15 11.93
C GLY A 169 -17.09 -29.88 12.90
N PRO A 170 -18.24 -30.57 12.77
CA PRO A 170 -19.41 -30.34 13.61
C PRO A 170 -19.34 -31.19 14.88
N ASP A 171 -19.39 -30.54 16.04
CA ASP A 171 -19.86 -31.18 17.26
C ASP A 171 -20.71 -30.21 18.09
N SER A 172 -21.53 -30.81 18.95
CA SER A 172 -22.90 -30.46 19.29
C SER A 172 -23.22 -29.14 20.02
N GLU A 173 -24.50 -28.78 19.85
CA GLU A 173 -25.43 -28.12 20.78
C GLU A 173 -25.72 -26.60 20.71
N LEU A 174 -26.98 -26.35 20.33
CA LEU A 174 -27.82 -25.17 20.51
C LEU A 174 -27.47 -24.27 21.70
N VAL A 175 -27.08 -23.01 21.44
CA VAL A 175 -27.63 -21.82 22.14
C VAL A 175 -27.62 -20.63 21.18
N ARG A 176 -28.82 -20.09 20.89
CA ARG A 176 -29.00 -18.72 20.40
C ARG A 176 -28.53 -17.75 21.49
N SER A 177 -27.60 -16.86 21.18
CA SER A 177 -27.76 -15.46 21.60
C SER A 177 -26.92 -14.49 20.76
N ASP A 178 -27.63 -13.43 20.39
CA ASP A 178 -27.22 -12.18 19.74
C ASP A 178 -26.17 -11.40 20.52
N LYS A 179 -25.05 -11.03 19.88
CA LYS A 179 -24.50 -9.66 19.74
C LYS A 179 -23.00 -9.64 19.43
N GLY A 180 -22.67 -8.91 18.35
CA GLY A 180 -21.78 -7.76 18.43
C GLY A 180 -20.29 -7.99 18.64
N GLY A 181 -19.55 -7.88 17.52
CA GLY A 181 -18.48 -6.89 17.44
C GLY A 181 -17.05 -7.36 17.75
N ASN A 182 -16.24 -7.20 16.71
CA ASN A 182 -14.84 -6.75 16.75
C ASN A 182 -13.76 -7.80 17.02
N GLU A 183 -12.86 -7.97 16.04
CA GLU A 183 -11.42 -8.23 16.15
C GLU A 183 -10.87 -8.25 14.71
N ASP A 184 -10.21 -7.17 14.29
CA ASP A 184 -8.75 -7.02 14.35
C ASP A 184 -8.01 -8.15 13.62
N SER A 185 -7.97 -8.06 12.29
CA SER A 185 -7.03 -8.83 11.49
C SER A 185 -5.68 -8.12 11.45
N GLN A 186 -4.81 -8.66 12.28
CA GLN A 186 -3.38 -8.44 12.32
C GLN A 186 -2.74 -9.10 11.08
N ASP A 187 -2.57 -8.34 10.00
CA ASP A 187 -1.85 -8.81 8.82
C ASP A 187 -0.34 -8.61 8.98
N GLN A 188 0.37 -9.72 9.20
CA GLN A 188 1.81 -9.82 8.94
C GLN A 188 2.04 -9.70 7.43
N ALA A 189 2.59 -8.56 6.99
CA ALA A 189 3.04 -8.36 5.62
C ALA A 189 4.56 -8.51 5.53
N THR A 190 4.97 -9.58 4.88
CA THR A 190 6.32 -9.87 4.38
C THR A 190 6.80 -8.71 3.50
N GLN A 191 7.96 -8.13 3.84
CA GLN A 191 8.62 -7.12 3.03
C GLN A 191 9.23 -7.76 1.79
N ILE A 192 8.73 -7.41 0.61
CA ILE A 192 9.49 -7.49 -0.64
C ILE A 192 9.64 -6.04 -1.11
N GLU A 193 10.84 -5.49 -0.89
CA GLU A 193 11.25 -4.23 -1.48
C GLU A 193 11.32 -4.37 -2.99
N ASN A 194 10.62 -3.50 -3.71
CA ASN A 194 11.03 -3.15 -5.06
C ASN A 194 10.98 -1.64 -5.25
N LYS A 195 12.15 -1.17 -5.66
CA LYS A 195 12.65 0.20 -5.76
C LYS A 195 12.20 0.81 -7.11
N ARG A 196 12.20 2.15 -7.16
CA ARG A 196 12.10 3.05 -8.34
C ARG A 196 10.68 3.35 -8.83
N SER A 197 10.40 4.48 -9.46
CA SER A 197 10.91 5.86 -9.46
C SER A 197 10.02 6.63 -10.44
N SER A 198 9.93 7.95 -10.26
CA SER A 198 9.66 8.97 -11.29
C SER A 198 8.23 9.25 -11.77
N GLY A 199 7.95 10.57 -11.80
CA GLY A 199 7.22 11.27 -12.87
C GLY A 199 5.75 11.55 -12.53
N ALA A 200 5.34 12.76 -12.08
CA ALA A 200 5.18 14.01 -12.85
C ALA A 200 4.16 13.81 -14.00
N VAL A 201 3.09 14.57 -14.25
CA VAL A 201 2.62 15.94 -13.97
C VAL A 201 1.10 15.98 -14.27
N THR A 202 0.32 16.85 -13.62
CA THR A 202 -0.67 17.81 -14.20
C THR A 202 -1.42 18.45 -13.03
N ASP A 203 -1.14 19.70 -12.69
CA ASP A 203 -1.61 20.96 -13.29
C ASP A 203 -2.97 21.43 -12.76
N LYS A 204 -2.91 22.64 -12.17
CA LYS A 204 -3.95 23.67 -12.03
C LYS A 204 -5.07 23.41 -11.01
N GLU A 205 -5.57 24.39 -10.24
CA GLU A 205 -5.35 25.83 -10.13
C GLU A 205 -6.21 26.34 -8.95
N SER A 206 -5.78 27.45 -8.36
CA SER A 206 -6.54 28.40 -7.52
C SER A 206 -6.89 28.05 -6.06
N GLY A 207 -6.36 28.91 -5.19
CA GLY A 207 -7.21 29.68 -4.28
C GLY A 207 -7.43 29.11 -2.89
N LYS A 208 -6.60 29.52 -1.93
CA LYS A 208 -7.03 29.61 -0.53
C LYS A 208 -6.31 30.73 0.22
N GLN A 209 -7.07 31.79 0.50
CA GLN A 209 -6.89 32.58 1.72
C GLN A 209 -7.07 31.66 2.93
N GLY A 210 -6.34 32.01 3.98
CA GLY A 210 -6.03 31.15 5.11
C GLY A 210 -7.21 30.73 5.97
N SER A 211 -6.95 29.68 6.73
CA SER A 211 -7.54 29.46 8.05
C SER A 211 -6.66 28.44 8.76
N GLU A 212 -6.13 28.89 9.88
CA GLU A 212 -5.24 28.22 10.82
C GLU A 212 -5.84 26.91 11.36
N GLY A 213 -4.97 25.96 11.73
CA GLY A 213 -5.35 24.82 12.59
C GLY A 213 -4.36 23.66 12.51
N PRO A 214 -3.81 23.16 13.64
CA PRO A 214 -2.42 22.73 13.74
C PRO A 214 -2.26 21.21 13.62
N SER A 215 -1.43 20.75 12.67
CA SER A 215 -1.01 19.35 12.64
C SER A 215 0.41 19.24 13.18
N HIS A 216 0.54 18.41 14.20
CA HIS A 216 1.76 18.14 14.94
C HIS A 216 2.77 17.44 14.04
N GLY A 217 3.79 18.18 13.63
CA GLY A 217 5.03 17.69 13.03
C GLY A 217 6.22 18.30 13.78
N GLY A 218 6.37 17.92 15.04
CA GLY A 218 7.47 18.37 15.90
C GLY A 218 8.81 17.88 15.37
N ALA A 219 9.56 18.79 14.73
CA ALA A 219 11.03 18.85 14.62
C ALA A 219 11.51 19.85 13.54
N ASN A 220 10.65 20.27 12.59
CA ASN A 220 11.09 21.06 11.42
C ASN A 220 10.81 22.56 11.50
N ASP A 221 10.30 23.07 12.63
CA ASP A 221 10.00 24.50 12.79
C ASP A 221 11.24 25.35 13.14
N SER A 222 12.43 24.71 13.22
CA SER A 222 13.69 25.37 13.57
C SER A 222 14.40 26.05 12.39
N VAL A 223 13.91 25.87 11.16
CA VAL A 223 14.62 26.34 9.95
C VAL A 223 14.10 27.69 9.45
N ALA A 224 12.90 28.09 9.88
CA ALA A 224 12.32 29.40 9.57
C ALA A 224 12.98 30.57 10.33
N SER A 225 13.78 30.30 11.37
CA SER A 225 14.52 31.32 12.14
C SER A 225 15.96 31.53 11.68
N LEU A 226 16.42 30.85 10.63
CA LEU A 226 17.76 31.02 10.10
C LEU A 226 17.87 32.29 9.26
N PRO A 227 19.06 32.93 9.21
CA PRO A 227 19.29 34.02 8.26
C PRO A 227 18.92 33.59 6.84
N ILE A 228 18.36 34.52 6.07
CA ILE A 228 17.82 34.24 4.72
C ILE A 228 18.81 33.53 3.80
N GLU A 229 20.11 33.79 3.98
CA GLU A 229 21.22 33.17 3.27
C GLU A 229 21.31 31.65 3.51
N PHE A 230 21.08 31.19 4.74
CA PHE A 230 21.07 29.76 5.08
C PHE A 230 19.79 29.09 4.57
N TYR A 231 18.64 29.77 4.68
CA TYR A 231 17.40 29.25 4.11
C TYR A 231 17.51 29.07 2.59
N HIS A 232 18.10 30.06 1.91
CA HIS A 232 18.40 29.98 0.47
C HIS A 232 19.36 28.83 0.14
N TYR A 233 20.43 28.64 0.92
CA TYR A 233 21.37 27.55 0.72
C TYR A 233 20.74 26.16 0.88
N TYR A 234 19.89 25.95 1.90
CA TYR A 234 19.30 24.64 2.19
C TYR A 234 18.02 24.34 1.40
N HIS A 235 17.23 25.35 1.06
CA HIS A 235 15.90 25.17 0.46
C HIS A 235 15.73 25.84 -0.90
N GLY A 236 16.63 26.73 -1.31
CA GLY A 236 16.53 27.42 -2.60
C GLY A 236 16.45 26.46 -3.78
N SER A 237 17.20 25.36 -3.72
CA SER A 237 17.26 24.35 -4.80
C SER A 237 15.95 23.60 -5.02
N ASN A 238 15.02 23.65 -4.07
CA ASN A 238 13.71 23.01 -4.21
C ASN A 238 12.81 23.78 -5.18
N THR A 239 13.09 25.07 -5.40
CA THR A 239 12.21 25.98 -6.15
C THR A 239 12.94 26.63 -7.34
N ASP A 240 14.25 26.83 -7.26
CA ASP A 240 15.05 27.45 -8.33
C ASP A 240 16.29 26.63 -8.70
N MET A 241 16.42 26.31 -9.98
CA MET A 241 17.55 25.56 -10.54
C MET A 241 18.87 26.38 -10.47
N GLY A 242 18.80 27.72 -10.52
CA GLY A 242 19.96 28.59 -10.41
C GLY A 242 20.70 28.39 -9.08
N THR A 243 19.96 28.41 -7.98
CA THR A 243 20.50 28.14 -6.63
C THR A 243 21.14 26.76 -6.50
N LEU A 244 20.56 25.72 -7.11
CA LEU A 244 21.13 24.37 -7.11
C LEU A 244 22.48 24.32 -7.82
N ILE A 245 22.62 25.05 -8.93
CA ILE A 245 23.88 25.17 -9.67
C ILE A 245 24.94 25.90 -8.83
N GLU A 246 24.56 26.96 -8.11
CA GLU A 246 25.45 27.70 -7.23
C GLU A 246 25.97 26.82 -6.09
N VAL A 247 25.08 26.14 -5.36
CA VAL A 247 25.46 25.18 -4.31
C VAL A 247 26.39 24.12 -4.89
N ARG A 248 26.09 23.55 -6.05
CA ARG A 248 26.96 22.55 -6.68
C ARG A 248 28.34 23.10 -7.01
N ARG A 249 28.44 24.33 -7.53
CA ARG A 249 29.71 25.00 -7.84
C ARG A 249 30.56 25.24 -6.59
N THR A 250 29.93 25.52 -5.44
CA THR A 250 30.66 25.64 -4.17
C THR A 250 31.23 24.29 -3.71
N TRP A 251 30.47 23.21 -3.84
CA TRP A 251 30.94 21.85 -3.52
C TRP A 251 32.06 21.36 -4.42
N ASP A 252 32.01 21.72 -5.70
CA ASP A 252 33.06 21.41 -6.67
C ASP A 252 34.44 21.94 -6.24
N GLN A 253 34.51 23.01 -5.43
CA GLN A 253 35.78 23.53 -4.89
C GLN A 253 36.47 22.55 -3.93
N TYR A 254 35.71 21.69 -3.27
CA TYR A 254 36.21 20.73 -2.28
C TYR A 254 36.37 19.30 -2.82
N ILE A 255 35.67 19.00 -3.92
CA ILE A 255 35.65 17.64 -4.52
C ILE A 255 36.69 17.51 -5.64
N ARG A 256 37.07 18.60 -6.31
CA ARG A 256 38.02 18.55 -7.42
C ARG A 256 39.43 18.18 -6.95
N PRO A 257 40.20 17.39 -7.74
CA PRO A 257 41.62 17.15 -7.48
C PRO A 257 42.37 18.50 -7.48
N GLY A 258 42.99 18.86 -6.34
CA GLY A 258 43.64 20.16 -6.13
C GLY A 258 42.73 21.26 -5.55
N GLY A 259 41.50 20.92 -5.16
CA GLY A 259 40.57 21.80 -4.46
C GLY A 259 40.95 22.10 -3.01
N SER A 260 40.21 23.01 -2.36
CA SER A 260 40.39 23.30 -0.94
C SER A 260 39.98 22.09 -0.09
N ARG A 261 40.65 21.90 1.05
CA ARG A 261 40.29 20.81 1.98
C ARG A 261 38.96 21.14 2.65
N ILE A 262 38.05 20.18 2.71
CA ILE A 262 36.79 20.33 3.47
C ILE A 262 37.15 20.72 4.91
N PRO A 263 36.61 21.84 5.45
CA PRO A 263 36.81 22.22 6.84
C PRO A 263 36.44 21.07 7.79
N GLY A 264 37.42 20.59 8.56
CA GLY A 264 37.25 19.39 9.41
C GLY A 264 36.27 19.54 10.58
N HIS A 265 35.71 20.73 10.78
CA HIS A 265 34.73 21.07 11.81
C HIS A 265 33.32 21.29 11.24
N TRP A 266 33.11 21.04 9.94
CA TRP A 266 31.81 21.26 9.33
C TRP A 266 30.86 20.12 9.72
N VAL A 267 29.99 20.45 10.68
CA VAL A 267 28.87 19.68 11.23
C VAL A 267 29.18 18.20 11.44
N GLN A 268 29.50 17.82 12.68
CA GLN A 268 29.43 16.43 13.08
C GLN A 268 27.99 15.95 12.85
N PRO A 269 27.76 14.94 11.98
CA PRO A 269 26.42 14.46 11.73
C PRO A 269 25.84 13.95 13.05
N PRO A 270 24.52 14.09 13.26
CA PRO A 270 23.88 13.45 14.39
C PRO A 270 24.16 11.95 14.36
N PRO A 271 24.19 11.28 15.53
CA PRO A 271 24.34 9.84 15.56
C PRO A 271 23.27 9.17 14.70
N PRO A 272 23.58 8.02 14.07
CA PRO A 272 22.63 7.30 13.22
C PRO A 272 21.33 7.04 13.97
N ALA A 273 20.21 7.18 13.27
CA ALA A 273 18.89 6.99 13.88
C ALA A 273 18.69 5.55 14.39
N ASP A 274 19.29 4.57 13.71
CA ASP A 274 19.21 3.14 14.06
C ASP A 274 20.57 2.44 13.96
N GLU A 275 20.70 1.34 14.69
CA GLU A 275 21.89 0.48 14.75
C GLU A 275 22.25 -0.12 13.37
N VAL A 276 21.23 -0.37 12.53
CA VAL A 276 21.41 -0.80 11.14
C VAL A 276 22.14 0.28 10.34
N TRP A 277 21.74 1.54 10.45
CA TRP A 277 22.42 2.66 9.77
C TRP A 277 23.83 2.89 10.32
N ALA A 278 24.03 2.71 11.63
CA ALA A 278 25.35 2.79 12.24
C ALA A 278 26.32 1.75 11.69
N SER A 279 25.84 0.54 11.36
CA SER A 279 26.68 -0.53 10.80
C SER A 279 27.26 -0.21 9.41
N TYR A 280 26.65 0.71 8.66
CA TYR A 280 27.11 1.13 7.34
C TYR A 280 28.08 2.31 7.36
N LEU A 281 28.17 3.04 8.48
CA LEU A 281 29.17 4.10 8.64
C LEU A 281 30.47 3.46 9.10
N VAL A 282 31.48 3.55 8.23
CA VAL A 282 32.81 2.96 8.40
C VAL A 282 33.32 3.16 9.83
N GLN A 283 33.61 2.06 10.54
CA GLN A 283 34.19 2.13 11.87
C GLN A 283 35.46 2.98 11.84
N PRO A 284 35.60 3.98 12.74
CA PRO A 284 36.83 4.75 12.81
C PRO A 284 37.99 3.81 13.16
N LYS A 285 39.11 3.99 12.46
CA LYS A 285 40.39 3.36 12.81
C LYS A 285 40.92 3.90 14.13
#